data_AF-A0A068S1J8-F1
#
_entry.id   AF-A0A068S1J8-F1
#
_cell.length_a   1.000
_cell.length_b   1.000
_cell.length_c   1.000
_cell.angle_alpha   90.00
_cell.angle_beta   90.00
_cell.angle_gamma   90.00
#
_symmetry.space_group_name_H-M   'P 1'
#
loop_
_entity.id
_entity.type
_entity.pdbx_description
1 polymer ?
#
loop_
_entity_poly.entity_id
_entity_poly.type
_entity_poly.pdbx_seq_one_letter_code
_entity_poly.pdbx_strand_id
1 'polypeptide(L)'
;MALPFGEVRLMAETGTHRPLHNTITVDDLLHHFKDLCYFLLTHCIRRRKIATKHASLQKIARIYQCIYEMSYARTFSKEHMEASDSIKFNILMRKLGYSTRQCMDPADYVYGVLGLLQIKIPRMTDPNAVWQRFLSELDKMKTLYPNIRRINRRAYSFDLQQANNMRDVYFDLL
;
A
#
# COMPACT_ATOMS: atom_id res chain seq x y z
N MET A 1 -3.92 18.12 -8.18
CA MET A 1 -5.14 17.29 -8.08
C MET A 1 -5.53 17.25 -6.61
N ALA A 2 -6.67 17.85 -6.26
CA ALA A 2 -7.26 17.65 -4.94
C ALA A 2 -7.73 16.19 -4.87
N LEU A 3 -7.27 15.44 -3.87
CA LEU A 3 -7.86 14.14 -3.54
C LEU A 3 -9.37 14.36 -3.33
N PRO A 4 -10.24 13.40 -3.70
CA PRO A 4 -11.67 13.58 -3.53
C PRO A 4 -11.97 13.88 -2.06
N PHE A 5 -12.51 15.08 -1.80
CA PHE A 5 -13.05 15.46 -0.51
C PHE A 5 -14.31 14.62 -0.29
N GLY A 6 -14.22 13.59 0.55
CA GLY A 6 -15.36 12.74 0.89
C GLY A 6 -14.97 11.31 1.27
N GLU A 7 -15.97 10.57 1.73
CA GLU A 7 -15.84 9.15 2.08
C GLU A 7 -15.66 8.30 0.81
N VAL A 8 -14.50 7.65 0.67
CA VAL A 8 -14.23 6.75 -0.48
C VAL A 8 -15.09 5.50 -0.38
N ARG A 9 -15.91 5.27 -1.41
CA ARG A 9 -16.82 4.14 -1.54
C ARG A 9 -16.37 3.20 -2.66
N LEU A 10 -16.36 1.92 -2.35
CA LEU A 10 -16.13 0.84 -3.31
C LEU A 10 -17.47 0.39 -3.88
N MET A 11 -17.50 0.22 -5.20
CA MET A 11 -18.65 -0.27 -5.95
C MET A 11 -18.19 -1.45 -6.82
N ALA A 12 -19.06 -2.43 -7.02
CA ALA A 12 -18.80 -3.48 -7.99
C ALA A 12 -18.72 -2.88 -9.41
N GLU A 13 -17.76 -3.33 -10.21
CA GLU A 13 -17.57 -2.89 -11.60
C GLU A 13 -18.84 -3.10 -12.45
N THR A 14 -19.57 -4.19 -12.21
CA THR A 14 -20.84 -4.50 -12.88
C THR A 14 -22.04 -3.70 -12.34
N GLY A 15 -21.80 -2.81 -11.37
CA GLY A 15 -22.82 -2.03 -10.65
C GLY A 15 -23.02 -0.61 -11.18
N THR A 16 -22.36 -0.22 -12.27
CA THR A 16 -22.36 1.15 -12.83
C THR A 16 -23.75 1.71 -13.15
N HIS A 17 -24.78 0.86 -13.26
CA HIS A 17 -26.17 1.25 -13.51
C HIS A 17 -27.13 1.05 -12.32
N ARG A 18 -26.63 0.65 -11.14
CA ARG A 18 -27.47 0.44 -9.93
C ARG A 18 -27.26 1.56 -8.91
N PRO A 19 -28.23 1.78 -8.00
CA PRO A 19 -28.21 2.96 -7.15
C PRO A 19 -27.18 2.84 -6.01
N LEU A 20 -26.79 3.99 -5.44
CA LEU A 20 -25.74 4.20 -4.42
C LEU A 20 -25.77 3.28 -3.19
N HIS A 21 -26.86 2.56 -2.94
CA HIS A 21 -27.02 1.64 -1.82
C HIS A 21 -26.19 0.35 -1.92
N ASN A 22 -25.65 0.00 -3.09
CA ASN A 22 -24.75 -1.16 -3.25
C ASN A 22 -23.27 -0.76 -3.21
N THR A 23 -22.92 0.15 -2.31
CA THR A 23 -21.54 0.59 -2.10
C THR A 23 -21.11 0.29 -0.67
N ILE A 24 -19.83 -0.02 -0.48
CA ILE A 24 -19.22 -0.23 0.84
C ILE A 24 -18.10 0.79 1.02
N THR A 25 -17.99 1.41 2.19
CA THR A 25 -16.91 2.37 2.42
C THR A 25 -15.59 1.66 2.69
N VAL A 26 -14.50 2.42 2.51
CA VAL A 26 -13.23 2.32 3.25
C VAL A 26 -13.34 1.57 4.59
N ASP A 27 -14.00 2.28 5.49
CA ASP A 27 -14.07 1.97 6.90
C ASP A 27 -14.99 0.77 7.17
N ASP A 28 -16.10 0.64 6.44
CA ASP A 28 -17.00 -0.51 6.54
C ASP A 28 -16.26 -1.80 6.17
N LEU A 29 -15.50 -1.81 5.07
CA LEU A 29 -14.73 -2.98 4.66
C LEU A 29 -13.72 -3.38 5.75
N LEU A 30 -12.99 -2.41 6.29
CA LEU A 30 -12.00 -2.67 7.33
C LEU A 30 -12.66 -3.16 8.63
N HIS A 31 -13.76 -2.53 9.05
CA HIS A 31 -14.47 -2.85 10.28
C HIS A 31 -15.04 -4.27 10.25
N HIS A 32 -15.69 -4.66 9.14
CA HIS A 32 -16.37 -5.95 9.06
C HIS A 32 -15.42 -7.12 8.75
N PHE A 33 -14.36 -6.90 7.97
CA PHE A 33 -13.56 -8.01 7.43
C PHE A 33 -12.19 -8.19 8.07
N LYS A 34 -11.64 -7.22 8.81
CA LYS A 34 -10.31 -7.33 9.42
C LYS A 34 -10.23 -8.48 10.42
N ASP A 35 -11.16 -8.53 11.35
CA ASP A 35 -11.18 -9.56 12.40
C ASP A 35 -11.57 -10.92 11.85
N LEU A 36 -12.51 -10.95 10.90
CA LEU A 36 -12.89 -12.19 10.20
C LEU A 36 -11.71 -12.80 9.44
N CYS A 37 -10.94 -11.99 8.70
CA CYS A 37 -9.78 -12.50 7.95
C CYS A 37 -8.67 -12.98 8.89
N TYR A 38 -8.44 -12.29 10.00
CA TYR A 38 -7.50 -12.73 11.03
C TYR A 38 -7.93 -14.06 11.66
N PHE A 39 -9.21 -14.18 12.03
CA PHE A 39 -9.79 -15.39 12.59
C PHE A 39 -9.68 -16.56 11.61
N LEU A 40 -10.07 -16.37 10.35
CA LEU A 40 -9.97 -17.41 9.31
C LEU A 40 -8.53 -17.85 9.10
N LEU A 41 -7.58 -16.91 9.01
CA LEU A 41 -6.16 -17.22 8.82
C LEU A 41 -5.60 -18.03 10.02
N THR A 42 -5.82 -17.56 11.25
CA THR A 42 -5.34 -18.24 12.46
C THR A 42 -6.00 -19.60 12.66
N HIS A 43 -7.31 -19.70 12.40
CA HIS A 43 -8.06 -20.94 12.48
C HIS A 43 -7.57 -21.97 11.44
N CYS A 44 -7.32 -21.57 10.20
CA CYS A 44 -6.78 -22.47 9.18
C CYS A 44 -5.32 -22.89 9.47
N ILE A 45 -4.48 -22.01 10.01
CA ILE A 45 -3.11 -22.37 10.44
C ILE A 45 -3.15 -23.37 11.61
N ARG A 46 -4.03 -23.15 12.59
CA ARG A 46 -4.17 -23.98 13.78
C ARG A 46 -4.81 -25.34 13.47
N ARG A 47 -5.71 -25.43 12.50
CA ARG A 47 -6.34 -26.70 12.04
C ARG A 47 -5.52 -27.48 11.01
N ARG A 48 -4.18 -27.42 11.07
CA ARG A 48 -3.20 -28.10 10.18
C ARG A 48 -3.30 -29.66 10.10
N LYS A 49 -4.45 -30.28 10.42
CA LYS A 49 -4.78 -31.69 10.18
C LYS A 49 -5.78 -31.95 9.05
N ILE A 50 -6.39 -30.94 8.41
CA ILE A 50 -7.34 -31.21 7.32
C ILE A 50 -6.90 -30.47 6.07
N ALA A 51 -6.80 -31.25 4.98
CA ALA A 51 -6.45 -30.95 3.59
C ALA A 51 -7.21 -29.76 2.98
N THR A 52 -7.12 -28.59 3.59
CA THR A 52 -7.52 -27.33 3.00
C THR A 52 -6.52 -27.05 1.89
N LYS A 53 -6.98 -27.21 0.64
CA LYS A 53 -6.21 -26.96 -0.58
C LYS A 53 -5.38 -25.70 -0.39
N HIS A 54 -4.07 -25.82 -0.49
CA HIS A 54 -3.07 -24.76 -0.36
C HIS A 54 -3.49 -23.43 -1.02
N ALA A 55 -4.22 -23.52 -2.14
CA ALA A 55 -4.82 -22.39 -2.85
C ALA A 55 -5.80 -21.53 -2.01
N SER A 56 -6.67 -22.12 -1.20
CA SER A 56 -7.63 -21.36 -0.38
C SER A 56 -6.96 -20.61 0.76
N LEU A 57 -5.93 -21.22 1.37
CA LEU A 57 -5.08 -20.57 2.37
C LEU A 57 -4.34 -19.37 1.78
N GLN A 58 -3.77 -19.52 0.59
CA GLN A 58 -3.12 -18.40 -0.11
C GLN A 58 -4.10 -17.27 -0.42
N LYS A 59 -5.34 -17.57 -0.83
CA LYS A 59 -6.37 -16.55 -1.07
C LYS A 59 -6.71 -15.78 0.20
N ILE A 60 -6.95 -16.47 1.31
CA ILE A 60 -7.24 -15.82 2.61
C ILE A 60 -6.05 -14.97 3.06
N ALA A 61 -4.83 -15.48 2.94
CA ALA A 61 -3.63 -14.73 3.30
C ALA A 61 -3.47 -13.45 2.46
N ARG A 62 -3.75 -13.51 1.15
CA ARG A 62 -3.72 -12.34 0.26
C ARG A 62 -4.79 -11.30 0.63
N ILE A 63 -6.02 -11.74 0.92
CA ILE A 63 -7.10 -10.84 1.35
C ILE A 63 -6.74 -10.18 2.68
N TYR A 64 -6.27 -10.97 3.66
CA TYR A 64 -5.82 -10.45 4.95
C TYR A 64 -4.71 -9.41 4.78
N GLN A 65 -3.69 -9.71 3.97
CA GLN A 65 -2.60 -8.80 3.68
C GLN A 65 -3.11 -7.48 3.05
N CYS A 66 -4.04 -7.56 2.11
CA CYS A 66 -4.66 -6.40 1.46
C CYS A 66 -5.43 -5.51 2.45
N ILE A 67 -6.31 -6.11 3.27
CA ILE A 67 -7.06 -5.39 4.32
C ILE A 67 -6.10 -4.74 5.33
N TYR A 68 -5.04 -5.47 5.70
CA TYR A 68 -4.05 -4.98 6.63
C TYR A 68 -3.27 -3.79 6.06
N GLU A 69 -2.85 -3.86 4.80
CA GLU A 69 -2.22 -2.74 4.08
C GLU A 69 -3.14 -1.52 4.00
N MET A 70 -4.42 -1.71 3.65
CA MET A 70 -5.42 -0.64 3.60
C MET A 70 -5.62 0.03 4.96
N SER A 71 -5.72 -0.78 6.03
CA SER A 71 -5.84 -0.26 7.40
C SER A 71 -4.64 0.60 7.78
N TYR A 72 -3.42 0.15 7.49
CA TYR A 72 -2.20 0.91 7.81
C TYR A 72 -2.08 2.19 7.00
N ALA A 73 -2.32 2.12 5.68
CA ALA A 73 -2.27 3.30 4.82
C ALA A 73 -3.30 4.35 5.26
N ARG A 74 -4.49 3.92 5.68
CA ARG A 74 -5.56 4.81 6.14
C ARG A 74 -5.24 5.44 7.49
N THR A 75 -4.70 4.69 8.45
CA THR A 75 -4.22 5.25 9.72
C THR A 75 -3.09 6.25 9.47
N PHE A 76 -2.10 5.87 8.66
CA PHE A 76 -0.98 6.76 8.31
C PHE A 76 -1.45 8.04 7.64
N SER A 77 -2.43 7.98 6.72
CA SER A 77 -2.95 9.16 6.04
C SER A 77 -3.75 10.10 6.95
N LYS A 78 -4.34 9.60 8.05
CA LYS A 78 -5.09 10.42 9.03
C LYS A 78 -4.17 11.13 10.02
N GLU A 79 -2.99 10.58 10.25
CA GLU A 79 -2.00 11.10 11.19
C GLU A 79 -0.98 11.95 10.41
N HIS A 80 -0.93 13.26 10.66
CA HIS A 80 0.08 14.12 10.05
C HIS A 80 1.47 13.80 10.59
N MET A 81 2.50 13.83 9.72
CA MET A 81 3.88 13.43 10.05
C MET A 81 4.54 14.22 11.21
N GLU A 82 4.44 13.72 12.44
CA GLU A 82 5.19 14.10 13.64
C GLU A 82 6.47 13.25 13.83
N ALA A 83 7.34 13.58 14.80
CA ALA A 83 8.59 12.85 15.03
C ALA A 83 8.42 11.35 15.36
N SER A 84 7.28 10.95 15.93
CA SER A 84 6.88 9.53 16.12
C SER A 84 6.68 8.76 14.80
N ASP A 85 6.68 9.47 13.67
CA ASP A 85 6.21 8.93 12.39
C ASP A 85 7.32 8.32 11.54
N SER A 86 8.57 8.42 11.98
CA SER A 86 9.67 7.62 11.41
C SER A 86 9.43 6.11 11.54
N ILE A 87 8.90 5.65 12.68
CA ILE A 87 8.54 4.23 12.88
C ILE A 87 7.37 3.85 11.97
N LYS A 88 6.32 4.68 11.94
CA LYS A 88 5.14 4.44 11.10
C LYS A 88 5.50 4.44 9.62
N PHE A 89 6.39 5.33 9.18
CA PHE A 89 6.94 5.39 7.83
C PHE A 89 7.69 4.11 7.48
N ASN A 90 8.61 3.66 8.35
CA ASN A 90 9.35 2.42 8.13
C ASN A 90 8.41 1.21 8.03
N ILE A 91 7.35 1.16 8.86
CA ILE A 91 6.33 0.12 8.80
C ILE A 91 5.55 0.23 7.48
N LEU A 92 5.13 1.42 7.07
CA LEU A 92 4.41 1.65 5.82
C LEU A 92 5.22 1.17 4.61
N MET A 93 6.48 1.61 4.46
CA MET A 93 7.34 1.19 3.36
C MET A 93 7.52 -0.34 3.34
N ARG A 94 7.74 -0.96 4.50
CA ARG A 94 7.81 -2.43 4.60
C ARG A 94 6.51 -3.10 4.18
N LYS A 95 5.35 -2.52 4.48
CA LYS A 95 4.04 -3.07 4.09
C LYS A 95 3.81 -2.95 2.58
N LEU A 96 4.19 -1.83 1.98
CA LEU A 96 4.20 -1.68 0.52
C LEU A 96 5.11 -2.71 -0.15
N GLY A 97 6.26 -3.01 0.47
CA GLY A 97 7.18 -4.07 0.05
C GLY A 97 6.62 -5.50 0.09
N TYR A 98 5.48 -5.74 0.75
CA TYR A 98 4.77 -7.03 0.69
C TYR A 98 3.55 -7.00 -0.24
N SER A 99 3.25 -5.84 -0.82
CA SER A 99 2.05 -5.65 -1.64
C SER A 99 2.21 -6.29 -3.01
N THR A 100 1.25 -7.12 -3.40
CA THR A 100 1.22 -7.74 -4.73
C THR A 100 0.40 -6.91 -5.73
N ARG A 101 0.07 -5.67 -5.40
CA ARG A 101 -0.70 -4.78 -6.29
C ARG A 101 0.10 -4.49 -7.55
N GLN A 102 -0.59 -4.53 -8.68
CA GLN A 102 -0.03 -4.23 -9.99
C GLN A 102 -0.60 -2.91 -10.49
N CYS A 103 0.22 -2.16 -11.21
CA CYS A 103 -0.16 -0.93 -11.88
C CYS A 103 0.01 -1.11 -13.38
N MET A 104 -0.89 -0.49 -14.17
CA MET A 104 -0.81 -0.52 -15.63
C MET A 104 0.30 0.40 -16.17
N ASP A 105 0.52 1.54 -15.51
CA ASP A 105 1.64 2.44 -15.74
C ASP A 105 2.67 2.25 -14.61
N PRO A 106 3.94 1.93 -14.92
CA PRO A 106 4.99 1.80 -13.91
C PRO A 106 5.13 3.02 -13.00
N ALA A 107 4.91 4.23 -13.51
CA ALA A 107 5.01 5.45 -12.71
C ALA A 107 3.95 5.49 -11.59
N ASP A 108 2.79 4.82 -11.77
CA ASP A 108 1.71 4.79 -10.79
C ASP A 108 2.09 4.07 -9.49
N TYR A 109 3.10 3.19 -9.51
CA TYR A 109 3.64 2.61 -8.28
C TYR A 109 4.12 3.71 -7.33
N VAL A 110 4.69 4.79 -7.85
CA VAL A 110 5.14 5.95 -7.06
C VAL A 110 3.98 6.89 -6.76
N TYR A 111 3.20 7.28 -7.77
CA TYR A 111 2.12 8.25 -7.57
C TYR A 111 1.04 7.77 -6.60
N GLY A 112 0.79 6.46 -6.52
CA GLY A 112 -0.12 5.88 -5.53
C GLY A 112 0.33 6.08 -4.08
N VAL A 113 1.62 6.33 -3.84
CA VAL A 113 2.22 6.50 -2.51
C VAL A 113 2.46 7.97 -2.16
N LEU A 114 2.62 8.85 -3.15
CA LEU A 114 2.85 10.28 -2.92
C LEU A 114 1.77 10.94 -2.07
N GLY A 115 0.50 10.58 -2.32
CA GLY A 115 -0.63 11.09 -1.54
C GLY A 115 -0.56 10.69 -0.06
N LEU A 116 -0.06 9.49 0.24
CA LEU A 116 0.11 9.02 1.61
C LEU A 116 1.22 9.80 2.33
N LEU A 117 2.31 10.09 1.62
CA LEU A 117 3.47 10.78 2.17
C LEU A 117 3.36 12.31 2.11
N GLN A 118 2.28 12.83 1.52
CA GLN A 118 2.07 14.26 1.27
C GLN A 118 3.20 14.91 0.45
N ILE A 119 3.92 14.11 -0.34
CA ILE A 119 4.99 14.58 -1.23
C ILE A 119 4.36 15.07 -2.53
N LYS A 120 4.78 16.24 -3.01
CA LYS A 120 4.32 16.80 -4.28
C LYS A 120 5.37 16.60 -5.35
N ILE A 121 5.14 15.66 -6.25
CA ILE A 121 5.92 15.48 -7.49
C ILE A 121 4.97 15.66 -8.67
N PRO A 122 5.28 16.51 -9.67
CA PRO A 122 4.45 16.64 -10.86
C PRO A 122 4.41 15.32 -11.65
N ARG A 123 3.38 15.11 -12.47
CA ARG A 123 3.35 13.94 -13.37
C ARG A 123 4.49 14.06 -14.38
N MET A 124 5.33 13.03 -14.51
CA MET A 124 6.40 12.98 -15.49
C MET A 124 6.17 11.82 -16.46
N THR A 125 6.71 11.93 -17.67
CA THR A 125 6.59 10.93 -18.73
C THR A 125 7.55 9.76 -18.57
N ASP A 126 8.73 9.99 -18.00
CA ASP A 126 9.72 8.94 -17.72
C ASP A 126 9.52 8.37 -16.30
N PRO A 127 9.12 7.09 -16.16
CA PRO A 127 8.94 6.44 -14.86
C PRO A 127 10.21 6.44 -14.00
N ASN A 128 11.39 6.34 -14.63
CA ASN A 128 12.64 6.31 -13.89
C ASN A 128 13.00 7.69 -13.34
N ALA A 129 12.72 8.77 -14.08
CA ALA A 129 12.83 10.12 -13.56
C ALA A 129 11.88 10.36 -12.35
N VAL A 130 10.66 9.81 -12.39
CA VAL A 130 9.73 9.86 -11.24
C VAL A 130 10.33 9.16 -10.02
N TRP A 131 10.89 7.95 -10.21
CA TRP A 131 11.50 7.19 -9.14
C TRP A 131 12.70 7.90 -8.51
N GLN A 132 13.62 8.41 -9.33
CA GLN A 132 14.77 9.16 -8.83
C GLN A 132 14.34 10.43 -8.08
N ARG A 133 13.32 11.13 -8.59
CA ARG A 133 12.79 12.30 -7.90
C ARG A 133 12.17 11.93 -6.55
N PHE A 134 11.45 10.82 -6.49
CA PHE A 134 10.89 10.28 -5.26
C PHE A 134 11.97 9.95 -4.22
N LEU A 135 13.03 9.24 -4.61
CA LEU A 135 14.16 8.94 -3.71
C LEU A 135 14.83 10.21 -3.18
N SER A 136 14.98 11.24 -4.02
CA SER A 136 15.51 12.54 -3.60
C SER A 136 14.63 13.24 -2.55
N GLU A 137 13.29 13.19 -2.70
CA GLU A 137 12.39 13.74 -1.69
C GLU A 137 12.44 12.92 -0.39
N LEU A 138 12.58 11.59 -0.46
CA LEU A 138 12.77 10.75 0.72
C LEU A 138 14.08 11.06 1.47
N ASP A 139 15.18 11.31 0.74
CA ASP A 139 16.45 11.72 1.34
C ASP A 139 16.31 13.06 2.09
N LYS A 140 15.55 14.02 1.53
CA LYS A 140 15.23 15.27 2.24
C LYS A 140 14.39 15.00 3.48
N MET A 141 13.37 14.14 3.41
CA MET A 141 12.58 13.77 4.58
C MET A 141 13.45 13.17 5.69
N LYS A 142 14.46 12.38 5.34
CA LYS A 142 15.39 11.82 6.31
C LYS A 142 16.19 12.91 7.05
N THR A 143 16.52 14.03 6.39
CA THR A 143 17.18 15.16 7.07
C THR A 143 16.30 15.79 8.15
N LEU A 144 14.98 15.76 7.97
CA LEU A 144 13.99 16.25 8.93
C LEU A 144 13.67 15.19 10.01
N TYR A 145 13.73 13.91 9.64
CA TYR A 145 13.37 12.77 10.49
C TYR A 145 14.50 11.73 10.50
N PRO A 146 15.54 11.89 11.34
CA PRO A 146 16.77 11.08 11.29
C PRO A 146 16.57 9.59 11.60
N ASN A 147 15.44 9.24 12.23
CA ASN A 147 15.08 7.86 12.57
C ASN A 147 14.49 7.06 11.39
N ILE A 148 14.27 7.68 10.22
CA ILE A 148 13.91 6.98 8.99
C ILE A 148 15.10 6.10 8.56
N ARG A 149 14.82 4.83 8.24
CA ARG A 149 15.85 3.91 7.77
C ARG A 149 16.52 4.46 6.51
N ARG A 150 17.80 4.13 6.34
CA ARG A 150 18.56 4.56 5.17
C ARG A 150 18.00 3.88 3.92
N ILE A 151 17.74 4.67 2.88
CA ILE A 151 17.41 4.15 1.56
C ILE A 151 18.53 3.20 1.09
N ASN A 152 18.14 2.00 0.67
CA ASN A 152 19.07 1.00 0.16
C ASN A 152 19.72 1.52 -1.13
N ARG A 153 21.04 1.31 -1.28
CA ARG A 153 21.77 1.74 -2.48
C ARG A 153 21.20 1.13 -3.77
N ARG A 154 20.65 -0.08 -3.69
CA ARG A 154 20.02 -0.76 -4.85
C ARG A 154 18.79 -0.03 -5.37
N ALA A 155 18.10 0.75 -4.53
CA ALA A 155 16.93 1.51 -4.94
C ALA A 155 17.28 2.54 -6.03
N TYR A 156 18.45 3.18 -5.96
CA TYR A 156 18.87 4.18 -6.94
C TYR A 156 19.19 3.59 -8.32
N SER A 157 19.51 2.30 -8.40
CA SER A 157 19.76 1.59 -9.66
C SER A 157 18.53 0.83 -10.19
N PHE A 158 17.41 0.88 -9.47
CA PHE A 158 16.21 0.13 -9.85
C PHE A 158 15.52 0.79 -11.04
N ASP A 159 15.20 -0.02 -12.05
CA ASP A 159 14.43 0.38 -13.23
C ASP A 159 12.94 0.10 -12.97
N LEU A 160 12.16 1.17 -12.81
CA LEU A 160 10.75 1.08 -12.47
C LEU A 160 9.95 0.35 -13.56
N GLN A 161 10.41 0.38 -14.81
CA GLN A 161 9.75 -0.30 -15.93
C GLN A 161 9.81 -1.83 -15.82
N GLN A 162 10.72 -2.38 -15.01
CA GLN A 162 10.84 -3.82 -14.79
C GLN A 162 9.96 -4.32 -13.64
N ALA A 163 9.27 -3.43 -12.93
CA ALA A 163 8.44 -3.79 -11.79
C ALA A 163 7.14 -4.47 -12.24
N ASN A 164 6.91 -5.71 -11.78
CA ASN A 164 5.67 -6.43 -12.05
C ASN A 164 4.57 -6.11 -11.03
N ASN A 165 4.96 -5.61 -9.86
CA ASN A 165 4.08 -5.28 -8.76
C ASN A 165 4.78 -4.33 -7.76
N MET A 166 4.02 -3.80 -6.79
CA MET A 166 4.54 -2.89 -5.75
C MET A 166 5.69 -3.48 -4.91
N ARG A 167 5.67 -4.79 -4.65
CA ARG A 167 6.73 -5.44 -3.89
C ARG A 167 8.07 -5.31 -4.60
N ASP A 168 8.13 -5.43 -5.92
CA ASP A 168 9.39 -5.27 -6.68
C ASP A 168 10.00 -3.88 -6.47
N VAL A 169 9.16 -2.85 -6.27
CA VAL A 169 9.57 -1.45 -6.07
C VAL A 169 9.99 -1.18 -4.61
N TYR A 170 9.23 -1.69 -3.64
CA TYR A 170 9.33 -1.25 -2.24
C TYR A 170 9.99 -2.26 -1.28
N PHE A 171 10.15 -3.53 -1.68
CA PHE A 171 10.65 -4.60 -0.79
C PHE A 171 12.05 -4.31 -0.23
N ASP A 172 12.94 -3.84 -1.10
CA ASP A 172 14.34 -3.54 -0.77
C ASP A 172 14.59 -2.03 -0.65
N LEU A 173 13.56 -1.20 -0.45
CA LEU A 173 13.72 0.26 -0.39
C LEU A 173 14.50 0.75 0.84
N LEU A 174 14.27 0.17 2.01
CA LEU A 174 14.78 0.62 3.33
C LEU A 174 15.60 -0.45 4.08
#